data_AF-A0A961C9H6-F1
#
_entry.id   AF-A0A961C9H6-F1
#
_cell.length_a   1.000
_cell.length_b   1.000
_cell.length_c   1.000
_cell.angle_alpha   90.00
_cell.angle_beta   90.00
_cell.angle_gamma   90.00
#
_symmetry.space_group_name_H-M   'P 1'
#
loop_
_entity.id
_entity.type
_entity.pdbx_description
1 polymer ?
#
loop_
_entity_poly.entity_id
_entity_poly.type
_entity_poly.pdbx_seq_one_letter_code
_entity_poly.pdbx_strand_id
1 'polypeptide(L)'
;MDDINADVELLNLELAASRIDQIVDSHGCGSSNVDETLRSIEGTLSLYIHFSAAPPDEASLLTDYAREAVAALANRPEVRDPVLIEYFDAWIEGENLARTWMHELEVMLERIEARALGGDPFALDELRGLCGGGVFSHRSIFRLHRAVEITLRSAHRLGFADALRDSISPDLHHSGQIASRDRWPDMFALAFNLLAHLAADPERGDAARSALLDLADFIETAGEAVIRLPFHLLDDSQRQRLLEIHDRRVSTFTEDSSRALLGLELLRDNRVVRTALWQAFDARHIV
;
A
#
# COMPACT_ATOMS: atom_id res chain seq x y z
N MET A 1 31.78 -38.70 1.86
CA MET A 1 31.38 -37.44 1.22
C MET A 1 30.56 -37.85 0.01
N ASP A 2 29.40 -38.44 0.28
CA ASP A 2 28.37 -38.89 -0.66
C ASP A 2 27.12 -39.17 0.20
N ASP A 3 25.94 -38.87 -0.36
CA ASP A 3 24.57 -39.06 0.18
C ASP A 3 24.02 -38.06 1.22
N ILE A 4 23.97 -36.78 0.84
CA ILE A 4 22.84 -35.89 1.22
C ILE A 4 22.16 -35.47 -0.08
N ASN A 5 21.49 -36.40 -0.75
CA ASN A 5 20.75 -36.10 -1.98
C ASN A 5 19.58 -37.07 -2.24
N ALA A 6 19.00 -37.60 -1.17
CA ALA A 6 17.75 -38.37 -1.23
C ALA A 6 16.63 -37.53 -0.60
N ASP A 7 15.61 -37.27 -1.41
CA ASP A 7 14.26 -36.85 -1.02
C ASP A 7 14.10 -35.46 -0.37
N VAL A 8 14.61 -34.42 -1.02
CA VAL A 8 13.82 -33.16 -1.02
C VAL A 8 12.68 -33.40 -2.01
N GLU A 9 11.61 -34.07 -1.55
CA GLU A 9 10.32 -33.97 -2.24
C GLU A 9 10.07 -32.49 -2.49
N LEU A 10 9.84 -32.11 -3.74
CA LEU A 10 9.48 -30.75 -4.11
C LEU A 10 8.24 -30.37 -3.30
N LEU A 11 8.47 -29.58 -2.24
CA LEU A 11 7.42 -29.13 -1.35
C LEU A 11 6.49 -28.25 -2.18
N ASN A 12 5.33 -28.78 -2.55
CA ASN A 12 4.29 -28.01 -3.23
C ASN A 12 3.37 -27.35 -2.21
N LEU A 13 2.51 -26.43 -2.67
CA LEU A 13 1.65 -25.63 -1.81
C LEU A 13 0.78 -26.49 -0.87
N GLU A 14 0.19 -27.56 -1.42
CA GLU A 14 -0.69 -28.48 -0.66
C GLU A 14 0.08 -29.25 0.42
N LEU A 15 1.28 -29.74 0.10
CA LEU A 15 2.13 -30.45 1.05
C LEU A 15 2.62 -29.52 2.18
N ALA A 16 2.95 -28.28 1.84
CA ALA A 16 3.36 -27.27 2.81
C ALA A 16 2.20 -26.87 3.75
N ALA A 17 1.00 -26.67 3.21
CA ALA A 17 -0.19 -26.36 4.01
C ALA A 17 -0.56 -27.54 4.94
N SER A 18 -0.57 -28.76 4.41
CA SER A 18 -0.82 -29.99 5.20
C SER A 18 0.20 -30.16 6.32
N ARG A 19 1.46 -29.78 6.09
CA ARG A 19 2.49 -29.82 7.12
C ARG A 19 2.26 -28.78 8.22
N ILE A 20 1.80 -27.58 7.88
CA ILE A 20 1.39 -26.56 8.87
C ILE A 20 0.25 -27.08 9.75
N ASP A 21 -0.75 -27.74 9.16
CA ASP A 21 -1.84 -28.35 9.92
C ASP A 21 -1.34 -29.40 10.91
N GLN A 22 -0.49 -30.32 10.44
CA GLN A 22 0.09 -31.35 11.28
C GLN A 22 0.88 -30.77 12.46
N ILE A 23 1.60 -29.66 12.24
CA ILE A 23 2.34 -28.95 13.30
C ILE A 23 1.36 -28.39 14.35
N VAL A 24 0.27 -27.75 13.92
CA VAL A 24 -0.73 -27.13 14.80
C VAL A 24 -1.56 -28.17 15.56
N ASP A 25 -1.86 -29.30 14.93
CA ASP A 25 -2.56 -30.43 15.54
C ASP A 25 -1.69 -31.15 16.57
N SER A 26 -0.39 -31.30 16.28
CA SER A 26 0.60 -31.87 17.22
C SER A 26 0.66 -31.04 18.51
N HIS A 27 0.64 -29.71 18.40
CA HIS A 27 0.56 -28.84 19.57
C HIS A 27 -0.72 -29.09 20.39
N GLY A 28 -1.87 -29.24 19.73
CA GLY A 28 -3.15 -29.55 20.38
C GLY A 28 -3.15 -30.89 21.13
N CYS A 29 -2.32 -31.84 20.70
CA CYS A 29 -2.10 -33.13 21.37
C CYS A 29 -1.08 -33.06 22.51
N GLY A 30 -0.49 -31.89 22.80
CA GLY A 30 0.51 -31.68 23.84
C GLY A 30 1.90 -32.21 23.51
N SER A 31 2.20 -32.48 22.23
CA SER A 31 3.50 -33.03 21.81
C SER A 31 4.58 -31.99 21.52
N SER A 32 4.23 -30.69 21.52
CA SER A 32 5.16 -29.56 21.34
C SER A 32 4.72 -28.35 22.15
N ASN A 33 5.65 -27.51 22.58
CA ASN A 33 5.31 -26.20 23.14
C ASN A 33 5.04 -25.16 22.02
N VAL A 34 4.55 -23.97 22.40
CA VAL A 34 4.17 -22.91 21.44
C VAL A 34 5.39 -22.45 20.63
N ASP A 35 6.54 -22.25 21.27
CA ASP A 35 7.78 -21.80 20.62
C ASP A 35 8.32 -22.80 19.59
N GLU A 36 8.20 -24.10 19.86
CA GLU A 36 8.57 -25.18 18.93
C GLU A 36 7.60 -25.27 17.75
N THR A 37 6.32 -25.03 18.02
CA THR A 37 5.26 -25.03 17.00
C THR A 37 5.46 -23.86 16.04
N LEU A 38 5.71 -22.66 16.57
CA LEU A 38 6.04 -21.47 15.76
C LEU A 38 7.29 -21.71 14.91
N ARG A 39 8.41 -22.14 15.50
CA ARG A 39 9.64 -22.45 14.77
C ARG A 39 9.46 -23.49 13.67
N SER A 40 8.54 -24.44 13.84
CA SER A 40 8.23 -25.46 12.84
C SER A 40 7.40 -24.90 11.67
N ILE A 41 6.45 -23.99 11.96
CA ILE A 41 5.69 -23.25 10.93
C ILE A 41 6.65 -22.35 10.13
N GLU A 42 7.49 -21.59 10.83
CA GLU A 42 8.54 -20.74 10.27
C GLU A 42 9.48 -21.53 9.35
N GLY A 43 9.98 -22.67 9.83
CA GLY A 43 10.83 -23.55 9.04
C GLY A 43 10.15 -24.10 7.78
N THR A 44 8.85 -24.43 7.86
CA THR A 44 8.07 -24.91 6.71
C THR A 44 7.90 -23.82 5.66
N LEU A 45 7.58 -22.60 6.09
CA LEU A 45 7.49 -21.43 5.20
C LEU A 45 8.83 -21.11 4.55
N SER A 46 9.91 -21.03 5.33
CA SER A 46 11.24 -20.73 4.81
C SER A 46 11.71 -21.81 3.84
N LEU A 47 11.42 -23.10 4.10
CA LEU A 47 11.72 -24.17 3.14
C LEU A 47 10.92 -24.02 1.85
N TYR A 48 9.62 -23.76 1.94
CA TYR A 48 8.78 -23.57 0.76
C TYR A 48 9.28 -22.39 -0.07
N ILE A 49 9.43 -21.21 0.52
CA ILE A 49 9.72 -19.99 -0.23
C ILE A 49 11.13 -20.02 -0.84
N HIS A 50 12.12 -20.60 -0.15
CA HIS A 50 13.50 -20.61 -0.65
C HIS A 50 13.82 -21.76 -1.60
N PHE A 51 13.12 -22.90 -1.52
CA PHE A 51 13.52 -24.12 -2.23
C PHE A 51 12.49 -24.65 -3.23
N SER A 52 11.24 -24.18 -3.21
CA SER A 52 10.20 -24.73 -4.11
C SER A 52 10.14 -24.09 -5.50
N ALA A 53 10.92 -23.04 -5.78
CA ALA A 53 10.76 -22.19 -6.97
C ALA A 53 9.32 -21.69 -7.17
N ALA A 54 8.52 -21.66 -6.09
CA ALA A 54 7.10 -21.35 -6.15
C ALA A 54 6.86 -19.92 -6.65
N PRO A 55 5.79 -19.69 -7.42
CA PRO A 55 5.33 -18.36 -7.75
C PRO A 55 5.10 -17.51 -6.49
N PRO A 56 5.38 -16.18 -6.55
CA PRO A 56 5.13 -15.27 -5.43
C PRO A 56 3.69 -15.32 -4.89
N ASP A 57 2.72 -15.62 -5.73
CA ASP A 57 1.31 -15.75 -5.36
C ASP A 57 1.06 -16.98 -4.47
N GLU A 58 1.71 -18.11 -4.75
CA GLU A 58 1.61 -19.32 -3.93
C GLU A 58 2.32 -19.13 -2.58
N ALA A 59 3.49 -18.47 -2.59
CA ALA A 59 4.19 -18.07 -1.36
C ALA A 59 3.32 -17.14 -0.50
N SER A 60 2.58 -16.21 -1.13
CA SER A 60 1.63 -15.33 -0.45
C SER A 60 0.50 -16.13 0.20
N LEU A 61 -0.12 -17.05 -0.54
CA LEU A 61 -1.20 -17.91 -0.04
C LEU A 61 -0.75 -18.76 1.14
N LEU A 62 0.44 -19.37 1.07
CA LEU A 62 0.95 -20.17 2.18
C LEU A 62 1.28 -19.30 3.40
N THR A 63 1.79 -18.09 3.20
CA THR A 63 2.09 -17.16 4.30
C THR A 63 0.79 -16.67 4.97
N ASP A 64 -0.26 -16.41 4.19
CA ASP A 64 -1.61 -16.15 4.71
C ASP A 64 -2.14 -17.32 5.54
N TYR A 65 -2.05 -18.53 4.99
CA TYR A 65 -2.47 -19.76 5.64
C TYR A 65 -1.76 -19.96 6.98
N ALA A 66 -0.43 -19.83 6.98
CA ALA A 66 0.38 -19.94 8.18
C ALA A 66 0.00 -18.88 9.23
N ARG A 67 -0.25 -17.63 8.80
CA ARG A 67 -0.68 -16.56 9.71
C ARG A 67 -2.03 -16.85 10.33
N GLU A 68 -2.99 -17.37 9.56
CA GLU A 68 -4.30 -17.80 10.08
C GLU A 68 -4.16 -18.96 11.07
N ALA A 69 -3.28 -19.91 10.79
CA ALA A 69 -2.97 -21.01 11.68
C ALA A 69 -2.35 -20.53 13.01
N VAL A 70 -1.41 -19.56 12.96
CA VAL A 70 -0.85 -18.90 14.14
C VAL A 70 -1.91 -18.10 14.89
N ALA A 71 -2.79 -17.40 14.19
CA ALA A 71 -3.89 -16.66 14.83
C ALA A 71 -4.89 -17.60 15.51
N ALA A 72 -5.19 -18.75 14.92
CA ALA A 72 -6.01 -19.78 15.54
C ALA A 72 -5.34 -20.34 16.78
N LEU A 73 -4.03 -20.63 16.72
CA LEU A 73 -3.22 -21.06 17.86
C LEU A 73 -3.23 -20.02 19.00
N ALA A 74 -3.00 -18.75 18.67
CA ALA A 74 -3.00 -17.63 19.61
C ALA A 74 -4.35 -17.42 20.31
N ASN A 75 -5.46 -17.85 19.70
CA ASN A 75 -6.79 -17.78 20.28
C ASN A 75 -7.20 -19.03 21.08
N ARG A 76 -6.36 -20.08 21.12
CA ARG A 76 -6.65 -21.29 21.91
C ARG A 76 -6.63 -20.97 23.41
N PRO A 77 -7.54 -21.54 24.23
CA PRO A 77 -7.63 -21.25 25.66
C PRO A 77 -6.34 -21.52 26.44
N GLU A 78 -5.55 -22.50 26.01
CA GLU A 78 -4.32 -22.92 26.69
C GLU A 78 -3.12 -22.01 26.40
N VAL A 79 -3.18 -21.22 25.32
CA VAL A 79 -2.10 -20.34 24.84
C VAL A 79 -2.44 -18.88 25.08
N ARG A 80 -3.60 -18.45 24.58
CA ARG A 80 -4.15 -17.09 24.61
C ARG A 80 -3.10 -15.97 24.68
N ASP A 81 -2.34 -15.81 23.61
CA ASP A 81 -1.29 -14.79 23.51
C ASP A 81 -1.39 -14.03 22.18
N PRO A 82 -1.94 -12.79 22.18
CA PRO A 82 -2.05 -11.98 20.97
C PRO A 82 -0.69 -11.53 20.42
N VAL A 83 0.37 -11.56 21.23
CA VAL A 83 1.73 -11.16 20.82
C VAL A 83 2.32 -12.15 19.83
N LEU A 84 1.82 -13.39 19.77
CA LEU A 84 2.32 -14.40 18.81
C LEU A 84 2.09 -13.99 17.36
N ILE A 85 0.98 -13.32 17.06
CA ILE A 85 0.69 -12.81 15.71
C ILE A 85 1.66 -11.67 15.38
N GLU A 86 1.88 -10.76 16.33
CA GLU A 86 2.82 -9.64 16.15
C GLU A 86 4.27 -10.14 15.97
N TYR A 87 4.67 -11.16 16.73
CA TYR A 87 5.97 -11.82 16.60
C TYR A 87 6.11 -12.49 15.23
N PHE A 88 5.09 -13.22 14.78
CA PHE A 88 5.12 -13.90 13.49
C PHE A 88 5.14 -12.91 12.32
N ASP A 89 4.37 -11.82 12.41
CA ASP A 89 4.40 -10.72 11.44
C ASP A 89 5.80 -10.07 11.43
N ALA A 90 6.41 -9.81 12.60
CA ALA A 90 7.77 -9.29 12.71
C ALA A 90 8.84 -10.27 12.19
N TRP A 91 8.63 -11.59 12.32
CA TRP A 91 9.52 -12.61 11.76
C TRP A 91 9.46 -12.62 10.23
N ILE A 92 8.26 -12.57 9.64
CA ILE A 92 8.10 -12.44 8.18
C ILE A 92 8.84 -11.19 7.68
N GLU A 93 8.74 -10.07 8.42
CA GLU A 93 9.44 -8.83 8.10
C GLU A 93 10.96 -8.88 8.34
N GLY A 94 11.42 -9.69 9.31
CA GLY A 94 12.81 -9.75 9.75
C GLY A 94 13.69 -10.79 9.05
N GLU A 95 13.13 -11.85 8.48
CA GLU A 95 13.88 -12.96 7.87
C GLU A 95 14.22 -12.76 6.38
N ASN A 96 15.04 -13.67 5.82
CA ASN A 96 15.51 -13.66 4.43
C ASN A 96 14.39 -13.51 3.37
N LEU A 97 13.14 -13.82 3.73
CA LEU A 97 11.94 -13.61 2.91
C LEU A 97 11.77 -12.14 2.50
N ALA A 98 11.92 -11.21 3.43
CA ALA A 98 11.88 -9.80 3.14
C ALA A 98 12.98 -9.41 2.16
N ARG A 99 14.19 -9.99 2.28
CA ARG A 99 15.28 -9.73 1.33
C ARG A 99 14.95 -10.23 -0.08
N THR A 100 14.39 -11.43 -0.21
CA THR A 100 13.99 -12.01 -1.50
C THR A 100 12.91 -11.17 -2.16
N TRP A 101 11.83 -10.86 -1.45
CA TRP A 101 10.73 -10.04 -1.97
C TRP A 101 11.15 -8.60 -2.30
N MET A 102 12.03 -8.01 -1.47
CA MET A 102 12.59 -6.70 -1.78
C MET A 102 13.47 -6.75 -3.03
N HIS A 103 14.26 -7.80 -3.22
CA HIS A 103 15.05 -7.96 -4.44
C HIS A 103 14.17 -8.15 -5.68
N GLU A 104 13.10 -8.95 -5.59
CA GLU A 104 12.12 -9.09 -6.68
C GLU A 104 11.46 -7.77 -7.04
N LEU A 105 11.06 -6.98 -6.02
CA LEU A 105 10.52 -5.64 -6.22
C LEU A 105 11.52 -4.72 -6.91
N GLU A 106 12.77 -4.71 -6.44
CA GLU A 106 13.84 -3.89 -7.03
C GLU A 106 14.04 -4.24 -8.50
N VAL A 107 14.15 -5.53 -8.85
CA VAL A 107 14.26 -6.00 -10.24
C VAL A 107 13.05 -5.60 -11.07
N MET A 108 11.84 -5.70 -10.51
CA MET A 108 10.61 -5.30 -11.19
C MET A 108 10.58 -3.80 -11.47
N LEU A 109 10.89 -2.97 -10.47
CA LEU A 109 10.93 -1.52 -10.61
C LEU A 109 12.04 -1.07 -11.56
N GLU A 110 13.23 -1.66 -11.49
CA GLU A 110 14.32 -1.39 -12.43
C GLU A 110 13.91 -1.66 -13.88
N ARG A 111 13.20 -2.78 -14.12
CA ARG A 111 12.67 -3.12 -15.45
C ARG A 111 11.62 -2.11 -15.93
N ILE A 112 10.72 -1.70 -15.05
CA ILE A 112 9.70 -0.69 -15.34
C ILE A 112 10.36 0.66 -15.64
N GLU A 113 11.29 1.11 -14.80
CA GLU A 113 12.02 2.36 -14.96
C GLU A 113 12.78 2.39 -16.29
N ALA A 114 13.51 1.32 -16.63
CA ALA A 114 14.24 1.22 -17.89
C ALA A 114 13.32 1.31 -19.12
N ARG A 115 12.15 0.63 -19.08
CA ARG A 115 11.15 0.69 -20.17
C ARG A 115 10.49 2.07 -20.27
N ALA A 116 10.15 2.68 -19.14
CA ALA A 116 9.57 4.02 -19.10
C ALA A 116 10.53 5.07 -19.68
N LEU A 117 11.82 5.00 -19.32
CA LEU A 117 12.86 5.86 -19.91
C LEU A 117 13.06 5.61 -21.41
N GLY A 118 12.80 4.38 -21.87
CA GLY A 118 12.74 4.02 -23.29
C GLY A 118 11.49 4.50 -24.03
N GLY A 119 10.54 5.16 -23.34
CA GLY A 119 9.30 5.67 -23.93
C GLY A 119 8.20 4.62 -24.09
N ASP A 120 8.27 3.49 -23.40
CA ASP A 120 7.22 2.47 -23.41
C ASP A 120 6.01 2.93 -22.57
N PRO A 121 4.83 3.20 -23.19
CA PRO A 121 3.65 3.65 -22.46
C PRO A 121 3.12 2.59 -21.48
N PHE A 122 3.33 1.30 -21.75
CA PHE A 122 2.84 0.22 -20.89
C PHE A 122 3.62 0.09 -19.58
N ALA A 123 4.85 0.61 -19.52
CA ALA A 123 5.63 0.60 -18.29
C ALA A 123 5.00 1.49 -17.21
N LEU A 124 4.45 2.62 -17.62
CA LEU A 124 3.73 3.51 -16.72
C LEU A 124 2.44 2.87 -16.21
N ASP A 125 1.68 2.20 -17.08
CA ASP A 125 0.49 1.44 -16.66
C ASP A 125 0.82 0.30 -15.68
N GLU A 126 1.95 -0.39 -15.86
CA GLU A 126 2.45 -1.41 -14.92
C GLU A 126 2.72 -0.78 -13.54
N LEU A 127 3.34 0.40 -13.49
CA LEU A 127 3.57 1.13 -12.24
C LEU A 127 2.27 1.62 -11.58
N ARG A 128 1.27 2.03 -12.36
CA ARG A 128 -0.08 2.34 -11.82
C ARG A 128 -0.72 1.10 -11.23
N GLY A 129 -0.61 -0.04 -11.91
CA GLY A 129 -1.09 -1.32 -11.41
C GLY A 129 -0.46 -1.69 -10.06
N LEU A 130 0.85 -1.49 -9.92
CA LEU A 130 1.55 -1.69 -8.65
C LEU A 130 1.07 -0.73 -7.56
N CYS A 131 0.91 0.56 -7.87
CA CYS A 131 0.46 1.53 -6.89
C CYS A 131 -1.01 1.33 -6.47
N GLY A 132 -1.91 1.17 -7.43
CA GLY A 132 -3.36 1.08 -7.22
C GLY A 132 -3.86 -0.30 -6.79
N GLY A 133 -3.10 -1.36 -7.05
CA GLY A 133 -3.50 -2.72 -6.73
C GLY A 133 -2.38 -3.66 -6.26
N GLY A 134 -1.25 -3.12 -5.86
CA GLY A 134 -0.09 -3.89 -5.38
C GLY A 134 -0.42 -4.79 -4.20
N VAL A 135 -1.29 -4.36 -3.28
CA VAL A 135 -1.65 -5.18 -2.10
C VAL A 135 -2.30 -6.50 -2.49
N PHE A 136 -3.07 -6.54 -3.57
CA PHE A 136 -3.69 -7.77 -4.04
C PHE A 136 -2.81 -8.53 -5.03
N SER A 137 -2.24 -7.83 -6.00
CA SER A 137 -1.42 -8.46 -7.04
C SER A 137 -0.08 -8.97 -6.53
N HIS A 138 0.47 -8.38 -5.47
CA HIS A 138 1.80 -8.69 -4.93
C HIS A 138 1.78 -8.63 -3.40
N ARG A 139 0.83 -9.35 -2.80
CA ARG A 139 0.52 -9.28 -1.37
C ARG A 139 1.74 -9.51 -0.49
N SER A 140 2.59 -10.48 -0.82
CA SER A 140 3.82 -10.75 -0.06
C SER A 140 4.78 -9.56 -0.03
N ILE A 141 5.00 -8.91 -1.17
CA ILE A 141 5.89 -7.75 -1.28
C ILE A 141 5.31 -6.57 -0.49
N PHE A 142 4.05 -6.21 -0.73
CA PHE A 142 3.42 -5.04 -0.10
C PHE A 142 2.84 -5.30 1.30
N ARG A 143 3.27 -6.40 1.95
CA ARG A 143 3.27 -6.52 3.41
C ARG A 143 4.41 -5.73 4.04
N LEU A 144 5.52 -5.59 3.32
CA LEU A 144 6.69 -4.89 3.82
C LEU A 144 6.47 -3.38 3.70
N HIS A 145 6.52 -2.67 4.81
CA HIS A 145 6.43 -1.20 4.83
C HIS A 145 7.45 -0.55 3.87
N ARG A 146 8.68 -1.09 3.82
CA ARG A 146 9.75 -0.62 2.94
C ARG A 146 9.42 -0.79 1.45
N ALA A 147 8.67 -1.82 1.07
CA ALA A 147 8.29 -2.03 -0.33
C ALA A 147 7.40 -0.89 -0.83
N VAL A 148 6.40 -0.50 -0.02
CA VAL A 148 5.51 0.64 -0.33
C VAL A 148 6.34 1.90 -0.53
N GLU A 149 7.25 2.21 0.40
CA GLU A 149 8.11 3.40 0.31
C GLU A 149 8.93 3.41 -0.99
N ILE A 150 9.58 2.31 -1.35
CA ILE A 150 10.43 2.24 -2.54
C ILE A 150 9.60 2.42 -3.82
N THR A 151 8.42 1.79 -3.91
CA THR A 151 7.52 1.95 -5.06
C THR A 151 7.04 3.39 -5.22
N LEU A 152 6.63 4.05 -4.12
CA LEU A 152 6.24 5.46 -4.15
C LEU A 152 7.40 6.36 -4.60
N ARG A 153 8.61 6.11 -4.09
CA ARG A 153 9.80 6.87 -4.51
C ARG A 153 10.17 6.61 -5.98
N SER A 154 9.95 5.42 -6.50
CA SER A 154 10.14 5.11 -7.92
C SER A 154 9.17 5.91 -8.81
N ALA A 155 7.87 5.92 -8.46
CA ALA A 155 6.88 6.75 -9.15
C ALA A 155 7.24 8.24 -9.11
N HIS A 156 7.72 8.73 -7.96
CA HIS A 156 8.22 10.10 -7.83
C HIS A 156 9.45 10.39 -8.70
N ARG A 157 10.46 9.52 -8.72
CA ARG A 157 11.66 9.67 -9.56
C ARG A 157 11.32 9.76 -11.05
N LEU A 158 10.34 8.97 -11.48
CA LEU A 158 9.83 9.01 -12.85
C LEU A 158 8.92 10.22 -13.14
N GLY A 159 8.61 11.03 -12.13
CA GLY A 159 7.72 12.19 -12.26
C GLY A 159 6.26 11.81 -12.50
N PHE A 160 5.85 10.59 -12.14
CA PHE A 160 4.60 10.02 -12.58
C PHE A 160 3.48 10.18 -11.55
N ALA A 161 2.75 11.30 -11.68
CA ALA A 161 1.70 11.71 -10.75
C ALA A 161 0.55 10.71 -10.64
N ASP A 162 0.12 10.10 -11.74
CA ASP A 162 -1.03 9.18 -11.74
C ASP A 162 -0.76 7.94 -10.89
N ALA A 163 0.45 7.38 -10.94
CA ALA A 163 0.80 6.25 -10.08
C ALA A 163 0.81 6.66 -8.59
N LEU A 164 1.31 7.85 -8.24
CA LEU A 164 1.25 8.33 -6.86
C LEU A 164 -0.20 8.57 -6.42
N ARG A 165 -1.05 9.13 -7.28
CA ARG A 165 -2.49 9.29 -7.03
C ARG A 165 -3.15 7.94 -6.77
N ASP A 166 -2.94 6.97 -7.66
CA ASP A 166 -3.57 5.65 -7.58
C ASP A 166 -3.18 4.91 -6.29
N SER A 167 -1.99 5.18 -5.73
CA SER A 167 -1.57 4.61 -4.44
C SER A 167 -2.42 5.02 -3.23
N ILE A 168 -3.13 6.15 -3.33
CA ILE A 168 -3.93 6.75 -2.24
C ILE A 168 -5.39 7.03 -2.62
N SER A 169 -5.77 6.78 -3.88
CA SER A 169 -7.09 7.14 -4.43
C SER A 169 -8.22 6.35 -3.78
N PRO A 170 -9.23 7.00 -3.15
CA PRO A 170 -10.35 6.30 -2.52
C PRO A 170 -11.12 5.38 -3.47
N ASP A 171 -11.23 5.73 -4.76
CA ASP A 171 -11.86 4.90 -5.79
C ASP A 171 -11.24 3.49 -5.92
N LEU A 172 -9.96 3.36 -5.55
CA LEU A 172 -9.18 2.14 -5.65
C LEU A 172 -9.05 1.42 -4.31
N HIS A 173 -9.80 1.84 -3.29
CA HIS A 173 -9.74 1.21 -1.97
C HIS A 173 -10.07 -0.30 -2.04
N HIS A 174 -11.05 -0.66 -2.87
CA HIS A 174 -11.40 -2.06 -3.15
C HIS A 174 -10.45 -2.77 -4.12
N SER A 175 -9.47 -2.07 -4.69
CA SER A 175 -8.49 -2.58 -5.63
C SER A 175 -7.13 -2.87 -4.99
N GLY A 176 -6.93 -2.51 -3.71
CA GLY A 176 -5.72 -2.88 -2.96
C GLY A 176 -4.57 -1.90 -3.17
N GLN A 177 -4.85 -0.61 -3.10
CA GLN A 177 -3.85 0.45 -3.18
C GLN A 177 -2.77 0.29 -2.09
N ILE A 178 -1.52 0.60 -2.44
CA ILE A 178 -0.37 0.31 -1.57
C ILE A 178 -0.21 1.27 -0.40
N ALA A 179 -0.79 2.47 -0.47
CA ALA A 179 -0.66 3.49 0.55
C ALA A 179 -2.03 3.89 1.13
N SER A 180 -2.86 2.92 1.53
CA SER A 180 -4.16 3.23 2.16
C SER A 180 -4.00 3.88 3.54
N ARG A 181 -4.89 4.83 3.87
CA ARG A 181 -4.87 5.58 5.14
C ARG A 181 -4.99 4.66 6.37
N ASP A 182 -5.83 3.64 6.28
CA ASP A 182 -6.12 2.75 7.41
C ASP A 182 -4.97 1.78 7.70
N ARG A 183 -4.24 1.36 6.65
CA ARG A 183 -3.15 0.38 6.78
C ARG A 183 -1.80 1.03 7.00
N TRP A 184 -1.52 2.10 6.25
CA TRP A 184 -0.21 2.74 6.21
C TRP A 184 -0.34 4.28 6.25
N PRO A 185 -0.73 4.87 7.40
CA PRO A 185 -0.96 6.31 7.50
C PRO A 185 0.27 7.14 7.12
N ASP A 186 1.47 6.66 7.46
CA ASP A 186 2.73 7.33 7.12
C ASP A 186 3.04 7.26 5.63
N MET A 187 2.72 6.16 4.96
CA MET A 187 2.88 6.02 3.50
C MET A 187 1.83 6.81 2.73
N PHE A 188 0.60 6.89 3.24
CA PHE A 188 -0.43 7.77 2.72
C PHE A 188 0.02 9.24 2.76
N ALA A 189 0.57 9.68 3.90
CA ALA A 189 1.16 11.01 4.02
C ALA A 189 2.37 11.21 3.09
N LEU A 190 3.24 10.20 2.95
CA LEU A 190 4.38 10.24 2.04
C LEU A 190 3.95 10.40 0.58
N ALA A 191 2.97 9.63 0.09
CA ALA A 191 2.48 9.73 -1.27
C ALA A 191 1.96 11.14 -1.58
N PHE A 192 1.20 11.74 -0.66
CA PHE A 192 0.78 13.13 -0.75
C PHE A 192 1.96 14.11 -0.80
N ASN A 193 2.98 13.93 0.04
CA ASN A 193 4.15 14.80 0.06
C ASN A 193 4.96 14.70 -1.26
N LEU A 194 5.07 13.51 -1.83
CA LEU A 194 5.72 13.29 -3.12
C LEU A 194 4.92 13.95 -4.27
N LEU A 195 3.58 13.83 -4.26
CA LEU A 195 2.71 14.55 -5.19
C LEU A 195 2.86 16.07 -5.06
N ALA A 196 2.88 16.60 -3.84
CA ALA A 196 3.08 18.01 -3.57
C ALA A 196 4.41 18.52 -4.14
N HIS A 197 5.47 17.72 -3.96
CA HIS A 197 6.78 18.03 -4.49
C HIS A 197 6.78 18.09 -6.03
N LEU A 198 6.12 17.15 -6.71
CA LEU A 198 5.98 17.19 -8.17
C LEU A 198 5.12 18.39 -8.61
N ALA A 199 4.03 18.68 -7.89
CA ALA A 199 3.12 19.77 -8.20
C ALA A 199 3.77 21.15 -8.07
N ALA A 200 4.80 21.28 -7.22
CA ALA A 200 5.55 22.51 -7.04
C ALA A 200 6.51 22.84 -8.20
N ASP A 201 6.73 21.92 -9.14
CA ASP A 201 7.49 22.18 -10.37
C ASP A 201 6.66 23.06 -11.33
N PRO A 202 7.09 24.29 -11.67
CA PRO A 202 6.35 25.16 -12.57
C PRO A 202 6.24 24.62 -14.00
N GLU A 203 7.25 23.90 -14.48
CA GLU A 203 7.35 23.46 -15.88
C GLU A 203 6.69 22.09 -16.11
N ARG A 204 6.72 21.21 -15.09
CA ARG A 204 6.31 19.81 -15.24
C ARG A 204 5.27 19.34 -14.23
N GLY A 205 4.83 20.23 -13.33
CA GLY A 205 3.93 19.87 -12.23
C GLY A 205 2.44 19.78 -12.59
N ASP A 206 2.02 20.06 -13.83
CA ASP A 206 0.59 20.12 -14.19
C ASP A 206 -0.18 18.83 -13.92
N ALA A 207 0.42 17.68 -14.23
CA ALA A 207 -0.17 16.38 -13.95
C ALA A 207 -0.35 16.16 -12.44
N ALA A 208 0.63 16.54 -11.62
CA ALA A 208 0.57 16.42 -10.17
C ALA A 208 -0.43 17.39 -9.53
N ARG A 209 -0.52 18.63 -10.04
CA ARG A 209 -1.57 19.59 -9.65
C ARG A 209 -2.96 19.04 -9.97
N SER A 210 -3.13 18.46 -11.17
CA SER A 210 -4.39 17.83 -11.59
C SER A 210 -4.75 16.64 -10.71
N ALA A 211 -3.78 15.77 -10.38
CA ALA A 211 -3.97 14.65 -9.47
C ALA A 211 -4.38 15.09 -8.04
N LEU A 212 -3.78 16.16 -7.52
CA LEU A 212 -4.19 16.73 -6.23
C LEU A 212 -5.61 17.30 -6.29
N LEU A 213 -6.02 17.90 -7.41
CA LEU A 213 -7.40 18.34 -7.62
C LEU A 213 -8.38 17.16 -7.72
N ASP A 214 -8.01 16.07 -8.38
CA ASP A 214 -8.81 14.82 -8.40
C ASP A 214 -9.02 14.31 -6.96
N LEU A 215 -7.95 14.23 -6.18
CA LEU A 215 -8.00 13.79 -4.78
C LEU A 215 -8.75 14.78 -3.88
N ALA A 216 -8.85 16.06 -4.26
CA ALA A 216 -9.62 17.05 -3.55
C ALA A 216 -11.15 16.86 -3.66
N ASP A 217 -11.60 16.06 -4.63
CA ASP A 217 -13.02 15.78 -4.84
C ASP A 217 -13.59 14.80 -3.80
N PHE A 218 -12.77 13.90 -3.27
CA PHE A 218 -13.19 12.93 -2.26
C PHE A 218 -13.18 13.53 -0.85
N ILE A 219 -14.07 13.06 0.01
CA ILE A 219 -14.15 13.55 1.40
C ILE A 219 -12.91 13.15 2.18
N GLU A 220 -12.42 11.93 1.96
CA GLU A 220 -11.36 11.24 2.70
C GLU A 220 -9.97 11.85 2.48
N THR A 221 -9.76 12.47 1.32
CA THR A 221 -8.47 12.98 0.85
C THR A 221 -8.43 14.50 0.67
N ALA A 222 -9.57 15.19 0.73
CA ALA A 222 -9.64 16.60 0.36
C ALA A 222 -8.76 17.53 1.19
N GLY A 223 -8.81 17.41 2.52
CA GLY A 223 -7.97 18.24 3.39
C GLY A 223 -6.49 18.08 3.07
N GLU A 224 -6.02 16.83 2.92
CA GLU A 224 -4.62 16.51 2.65
C GLU A 224 -4.17 16.97 1.26
N ALA A 225 -5.01 16.78 0.24
CA ALA A 225 -4.73 17.18 -1.13
C ALA A 225 -4.64 18.70 -1.26
N VAL A 226 -5.61 19.41 -0.69
CA VAL A 226 -5.69 20.87 -0.82
C VAL A 226 -4.57 21.58 -0.07
N ILE A 227 -4.19 21.15 1.15
CA ILE A 227 -3.09 21.77 1.90
C ILE A 227 -1.77 21.74 1.14
N ARG A 228 -1.61 20.77 0.24
CA ARG A 228 -0.39 20.53 -0.55
C ARG A 228 -0.45 21.11 -1.96
N LEU A 229 -1.56 21.72 -2.35
CA LEU A 229 -1.73 22.30 -3.68
C LEU A 229 -0.99 23.65 -3.79
N PRO A 230 -0.08 23.84 -4.77
CA PRO A 230 0.62 25.11 -4.94
C PRO A 230 -0.26 26.11 -5.68
N PHE A 231 -1.13 26.81 -4.95
CA PHE A 231 -2.18 27.68 -5.49
C PHE A 231 -1.71 28.76 -6.48
N HIS A 232 -0.48 29.26 -6.29
CA HIS A 232 0.13 30.28 -7.14
C HIS A 232 0.55 29.74 -8.52
N LEU A 233 0.68 28.42 -8.67
CA LEU A 233 1.03 27.75 -9.93
C LEU A 233 -0.19 27.19 -10.66
N LEU A 234 -1.41 27.36 -10.11
CA LEU A 234 -2.61 26.90 -10.80
C LEU A 234 -2.89 27.75 -12.03
N ASP A 235 -3.26 27.11 -13.14
CA ASP A 235 -3.83 27.82 -14.28
C ASP A 235 -5.31 28.16 -14.05
N ASP A 236 -5.92 28.91 -14.96
CA ASP A 236 -7.32 29.33 -14.84
C ASP A 236 -8.30 28.15 -14.87
N SER A 237 -7.99 27.06 -15.59
CA SER A 237 -8.83 25.86 -15.63
C SER A 237 -8.77 25.08 -14.31
N GLN A 238 -7.58 24.98 -13.71
CA GLN A 238 -7.34 24.33 -12.43
C GLN A 238 -7.98 25.12 -11.28
N ARG A 239 -7.91 26.46 -11.31
CA ARG A 239 -8.64 27.33 -10.36
C ARG A 239 -10.15 27.16 -10.48
N GLN A 240 -10.67 27.12 -11.71
CA GLN A 240 -12.10 26.90 -11.95
C GLN A 240 -12.54 25.53 -11.42
N ARG A 241 -11.73 24.50 -11.64
CA ARG A 241 -11.99 23.16 -11.09
C ARG A 241 -12.00 23.14 -9.57
N LEU A 242 -11.09 23.86 -8.90
CA LEU A 242 -11.10 23.99 -7.44
C LEU A 242 -12.38 24.66 -6.93
N LEU A 243 -12.89 25.67 -7.66
CA LEU A 243 -14.18 26.30 -7.37
C LEU A 243 -15.34 25.30 -7.49
N GLU A 244 -15.37 24.50 -8.56
CA GLU A 244 -16.40 23.47 -8.76
C GLU A 244 -16.39 22.42 -7.65
N ILE A 245 -15.19 21.99 -7.21
CA ILE A 245 -15.03 21.08 -6.07
C ILE A 245 -15.59 21.72 -4.79
N HIS A 246 -15.27 22.99 -4.53
CA HIS A 246 -15.83 23.71 -3.40
C HIS A 246 -17.36 23.77 -3.45
N ASP A 247 -17.94 24.13 -4.60
CA ASP A 247 -19.38 24.30 -4.75
C ASP A 247 -20.15 22.99 -4.61
N ARG A 248 -19.66 21.89 -5.20
CA ARG A 248 -20.21 20.54 -4.97
C ARG A 248 -20.17 20.14 -3.51
N ARG A 249 -19.08 20.47 -2.80
CA ARG A 249 -18.98 20.18 -1.37
C ARG A 249 -20.01 21.00 -0.60
N VAL A 250 -20.11 22.31 -0.85
CA VAL A 250 -21.12 23.18 -0.22
C VAL A 250 -22.54 22.68 -0.46
N SER A 251 -22.89 22.28 -1.69
CA SER A 251 -24.22 21.75 -1.99
C SER A 251 -24.53 20.47 -1.21
N THR A 252 -23.53 19.58 -1.07
CA THR A 252 -23.62 18.36 -0.24
C THR A 252 -23.91 18.70 1.23
N PHE A 253 -23.41 19.83 1.76
CA PHE A 253 -23.73 20.28 3.12
C PHE A 253 -25.14 20.88 3.25
N THR A 254 -25.74 21.36 2.16
CA THR A 254 -27.03 22.09 2.21
C THR A 254 -28.24 21.25 1.85
N GLU A 255 -28.11 20.25 0.99
CA GLU A 255 -29.28 19.59 0.37
C GLU A 255 -29.80 18.34 1.09
N ASP A 256 -28.98 17.56 1.83
CA ASP A 256 -29.46 16.21 2.24
C ASP A 256 -28.97 15.62 3.58
N SER A 257 -28.31 16.37 4.47
CA SER A 257 -27.73 15.76 5.69
C SER A 257 -28.12 16.49 6.97
N SER A 258 -28.91 15.79 7.79
CA SER A 258 -29.09 16.03 9.22
C SER A 258 -27.79 16.57 9.83
N ARG A 259 -27.78 17.83 10.26
CA ARG A 259 -26.66 18.56 10.89
C ARG A 259 -25.98 17.83 12.07
N ALA A 260 -26.53 16.70 12.51
CA ALA A 260 -26.12 15.95 13.69
C ALA A 260 -24.88 15.06 13.50
N LEU A 261 -24.42 14.79 12.26
CA LEU A 261 -23.32 13.84 12.00
C LEU A 261 -22.26 14.34 11.01
N LEU A 262 -22.15 15.65 10.76
CA LEU A 262 -20.97 16.17 10.06
C LEU A 262 -19.78 16.09 11.03
N GLY A 263 -18.90 15.11 10.82
CA GLY A 263 -17.68 14.96 11.61
C GLY A 263 -16.84 16.24 11.60
N LEU A 264 -16.11 16.51 12.69
CA LEU A 264 -15.23 17.68 12.81
C LEU A 264 -14.20 17.78 11.66
N GLU A 265 -13.77 16.63 11.13
CA GLU A 265 -12.85 16.54 9.98
C GLU A 265 -13.45 17.16 8.71
N LEU A 266 -14.72 16.87 8.42
CA LEU A 266 -15.40 17.39 7.24
C LEU A 266 -15.58 18.92 7.29
N LEU A 267 -15.86 19.47 8.48
CA LEU A 267 -15.94 20.93 8.72
C LEU A 267 -14.56 21.59 8.62
N ARG A 268 -13.51 20.94 9.12
CA ARG A 268 -12.12 21.40 8.96
C ARG A 268 -11.75 21.47 7.49
N ASP A 269 -12.02 20.41 6.74
CA ASP A 269 -11.66 20.30 5.32
C ASP A 269 -12.39 21.34 4.48
N ASN A 270 -13.67 21.62 4.74
CA ASN A 270 -14.38 22.70 4.06
C ASN A 270 -13.70 24.07 4.30
N ARG A 271 -13.27 24.36 5.54
CA ARG A 271 -12.54 25.61 5.85
C ARG A 271 -11.19 25.68 5.13
N VAL A 272 -10.49 24.55 5.02
CA VAL A 272 -9.23 24.43 4.30
C VAL A 272 -9.45 24.71 2.80
N VAL A 273 -10.42 24.04 2.18
CA VAL A 273 -10.80 24.23 0.76
C VAL A 273 -11.19 25.69 0.49
N ARG A 274 -11.97 26.31 1.37
CA ARG A 274 -12.35 27.72 1.23
C ARG A 274 -11.15 28.66 1.33
N THR A 275 -10.22 28.40 2.25
CA THR A 275 -8.99 29.19 2.40
C THR A 275 -8.10 29.06 1.16
N ALA A 276 -7.95 27.84 0.66
CA ALA A 276 -7.24 27.51 -0.55
C ALA A 276 -7.79 28.23 -1.78
N LEU A 277 -9.12 28.24 -1.94
CA LEU A 277 -9.79 29.00 -3.00
C LEU A 277 -9.42 30.48 -2.94
N TRP A 278 -9.50 31.08 -1.75
CA TRP A 278 -9.12 32.48 -1.56
C TRP A 278 -7.65 32.74 -1.97
N GLN A 279 -6.72 31.88 -1.53
CA GLN A 279 -5.31 31.99 -1.90
C GLN A 279 -5.07 31.84 -3.41
N ALA A 280 -5.78 30.92 -4.08
CA ALA A 280 -5.63 30.67 -5.51
C ALA A 280 -6.08 31.85 -6.38
N PHE A 281 -7.17 32.52 -5.98
CA PHE A 281 -7.67 33.71 -6.67
C PHE A 281 -6.91 34.99 -6.30
N ASP A 282 -6.39 35.10 -5.07
CA ASP A 282 -5.53 36.21 -4.68
C ASP A 282 -4.20 36.19 -5.45
N ALA A 283 -3.56 35.02 -5.55
CA ALA A 283 -2.30 34.83 -6.27
C ALA A 283 -2.35 35.27 -7.74
N ARG A 284 -3.53 35.24 -8.38
CA ARG A 284 -3.74 35.75 -9.75
C ARG A 284 -3.35 37.22 -9.91
N HIS A 285 -3.39 38.00 -8.83
CA HIS A 285 -3.10 39.44 -8.84
C HIS A 285 -1.61 39.76 -8.57
N ILE A 286 -0.78 38.74 -8.34
CA ILE A 286 0.64 38.89 -7.98
C ILE A 286 1.58 38.64 -9.18
N VAL A 287 1.06 38.10 -10.30
CA VAL A 287 1.82 37.73 -11.51
C VAL A 287 1.72 38.80 -12.59
#